data_AF-K1L862-F1
#
_entry.id   AF-K1L862-F1
#
_cell.length_a   1.000
_cell.length_b   1.000
_cell.length_c   1.000
_cell.angle_alpha   90.00
_cell.angle_beta   90.00
_cell.angle_gamma   90.00
#
_symmetry.space_group_name_H-M   'P 1'
#
loop_
_entity.id
_entity.type
_entity.pdbx_description
1 polymer ?
#
loop_
_entity_poly.entity_id
_entity_poly.type
_entity_poly.pdbx_seq_one_letter_code
_entity_poly.pdbx_strand_id
1 'polypeptide(L)'
;MKIPSLADIKKELQYLDEKELTEVIINLSKFNRDNKAYLYFKLFERENPRIFIDMVKEDLDLAFMDANTKHYHLAKKSAQAIRRKLNKHLKLSKDKEAHAELILYFCEKMKLYGYLNFRHPVIENLYKIQLGKVEKIISGLHEDLQYDFRLQLESLNG
;
A
#
# COMPACT_ATOMS: atom_id res chain seq x y z
N MET A 1 -2.27 31.97 5.28
CA MET A 1 -3.43 31.30 5.92
C MET A 1 -2.91 30.05 6.62
N LYS A 2 -3.15 29.88 7.93
CA LYS A 2 -2.76 28.66 8.67
C LYS A 2 -3.86 27.62 8.49
N ILE A 3 -3.48 26.41 8.09
CA ILE A 3 -4.40 25.28 8.05
C ILE A 3 -4.77 24.93 9.51
N PRO A 4 -6.06 24.84 9.85
CA PRO A 4 -6.52 24.52 11.20
C PRO A 4 -6.10 23.11 11.63
N SER A 5 -6.12 22.85 12.94
CA SER A 5 -5.74 21.53 13.46
C SER A 5 -6.77 20.46 13.07
N LEU A 6 -6.37 19.19 13.09
CA LEU A 6 -7.30 18.06 12.91
C LEU A 6 -8.46 18.08 13.93
N ALA A 7 -8.21 18.59 15.15
CA ALA A 7 -9.24 18.70 16.18
C ALA A 7 -10.29 19.77 15.81
N ASP A 8 -9.86 20.90 15.25
CA ASP A 8 -10.77 21.96 14.81
C ASP A 8 -11.59 21.51 13.60
N ILE A 9 -10.94 20.90 12.60
CA ILE A 9 -11.62 20.33 11.43
C ILE A 9 -12.69 19.31 11.87
N LYS A 10 -12.35 18.43 12.83
CA LYS A 10 -13.30 17.45 13.36
C LYS A 10 -14.50 18.10 14.03
N LYS A 11 -14.30 19.18 14.80
CA LYS A 11 -15.41 19.92 15.44
C LYS A 11 -16.33 20.53 14.40
N GLU A 12 -15.79 21.19 13.38
CA GLU A 12 -16.59 21.78 12.29
C GLU A 12 -17.41 20.72 11.55
N LEU A 13 -16.79 19.58 11.20
CA LEU A 13 -17.50 18.47 10.55
C LEU A 13 -18.66 17.90 11.40
N GLN A 14 -18.61 18.02 12.73
CA GLN A 14 -19.67 17.55 13.63
C GLN A 14 -20.88 18.49 13.68
N TYR A 15 -20.74 19.74 13.22
CA TYR A 15 -21.84 20.70 13.15
C TYR A 15 -22.61 20.67 11.81
N LEU A 16 -22.05 20.02 10.80
CA LEU A 16 -22.68 19.88 9.48
C LEU A 16 -23.84 18.88 9.54
N ASP A 17 -24.89 19.15 8.76
CA ASP A 17 -25.94 18.18 8.52
C ASP A 17 -25.50 17.07 7.53
N GLU A 18 -26.34 16.06 7.34
CA GLU A 18 -26.01 14.91 6.48
C GLU A 18 -25.76 15.30 5.02
N LYS A 19 -26.50 16.29 4.50
CA LYS A 19 -26.36 16.74 3.11
C LYS A 19 -25.06 17.52 2.93
N GLU A 20 -24.78 18.44 3.85
CA GLU A 20 -23.55 19.22 3.87
C GLU A 20 -22.32 18.32 4.00
N LEU A 21 -22.37 17.34 4.91
CA LEU A 21 -21.28 16.39 5.11
C LEU A 21 -21.04 15.54 3.86
N THR A 22 -22.12 15.07 3.23
CA THR A 22 -22.04 14.32 1.96
C THR A 22 -21.39 15.16 0.86
N GLU A 23 -21.78 16.43 0.74
CA GLU A 23 -21.21 17.34 -0.26
C GLU A 23 -19.72 17.59 -0.01
N VAL A 24 -19.30 17.79 1.24
CA VAL A 24 -17.88 17.92 1.61
C VAL A 24 -17.08 16.68 1.21
N ILE A 25 -17.60 15.47 1.50
CA ILE A 25 -16.95 14.21 1.15
C ILE A 25 -16.83 14.05 -0.37
N ILE A 26 -17.89 14.38 -1.12
CA ILE A 26 -17.89 14.35 -2.58
C ILE A 26 -16.85 15.34 -3.13
N ASN A 27 -16.80 16.56 -2.61
CA ASN A 27 -15.83 17.57 -3.04
C ASN A 27 -14.38 17.14 -2.76
N LEU A 28 -14.11 16.54 -1.59
CA LEU A 28 -12.82 15.95 -1.27
C LEU A 28 -12.43 14.82 -2.24
N SER A 29 -13.39 13.99 -2.64
CA SER A 29 -13.17 12.91 -3.61
C SER A 29 -12.86 13.44 -5.01
N LYS A 30 -13.49 14.54 -5.43
CA LYS A 30 -13.22 15.20 -6.72
C LYS A 30 -11.86 15.89 -6.75
N PHE A 31 -11.37 16.34 -5.60
CA PHE A 31 -10.12 17.10 -5.48
C PHE A 31 -8.86 16.25 -5.74
N ASN A 32 -8.85 14.97 -5.36
CA ASN A 32 -7.69 14.10 -5.53
C ASN A 32 -8.11 12.66 -5.82
N ARG A 33 -7.45 12.01 -6.80
CA ARG A 33 -7.62 10.59 -7.12
C ARG A 33 -7.43 9.70 -5.89
N ASP A 34 -6.45 10.00 -5.04
CA ASP A 34 -6.19 9.23 -3.83
C ASP A 34 -7.36 9.32 -2.83
N ASN A 35 -8.01 10.48 -2.72
CA ASN A 35 -9.17 10.66 -1.86
C ASN A 35 -10.36 9.86 -2.39
N LYS A 36 -10.58 9.90 -3.72
CA LYS A 36 -11.64 9.12 -4.37
C LYS A 36 -11.43 7.62 -4.16
N ALA A 37 -10.20 7.14 -4.37
CA ALA A 37 -9.81 5.76 -4.17
C ALA A 37 -10.04 5.30 -2.72
N TYR A 38 -9.63 6.12 -1.75
CA TYR A 38 -9.85 5.82 -0.33
C TYR A 38 -11.32 5.82 0.06
N LEU A 39 -12.11 6.78 -0.42
CA LEU A 39 -13.54 6.84 -0.18
C LEU A 39 -14.26 5.63 -0.78
N TYR A 40 -13.91 5.25 -2.02
CA TYR A 40 -14.43 4.07 -2.68
C TYR A 40 -14.16 2.81 -1.86
N PHE A 41 -12.93 2.60 -1.42
CA PHE A 41 -12.61 1.52 -0.50
C PHE A 41 -13.49 1.54 0.76
N LYS A 42 -13.58 2.69 1.45
CA LYS A 42 -14.32 2.79 2.71
C LYS A 42 -15.82 2.54 2.58
N LEU A 43 -16.42 2.90 1.44
CA LEU A 43 -17.85 2.70 1.21
C LEU A 43 -18.18 1.26 0.79
N PHE A 44 -17.28 0.61 0.03
CA PHE A 44 -17.56 -0.68 -0.61
C PHE A 44 -16.82 -1.87 0.00
N GLU A 45 -15.96 -1.68 1.01
CA GLU A 45 -15.18 -2.79 1.64
C GLU A 45 -16.04 -3.91 2.23
N ARG A 46 -17.28 -3.62 2.63
CA ARG A 46 -18.22 -4.64 3.13
C ARG A 46 -18.75 -5.56 2.04
N GLU A 47 -18.98 -5.01 0.86
CA GLU A 47 -19.55 -5.74 -0.28
C GLU A 47 -18.46 -6.43 -1.10
N ASN A 48 -17.27 -5.82 -1.16
CA ASN A 48 -16.10 -6.38 -1.81
C ASN A 48 -14.88 -6.25 -0.87
N PRO A 49 -14.63 -7.25 -0.02
CA PRO A 49 -13.50 -7.25 0.91
C PRO A 49 -12.13 -7.12 0.25
N ARG A 50 -12.00 -7.52 -1.03
CA ARG A 50 -10.72 -7.51 -1.77
C ARG A 50 -10.44 -6.20 -2.51
N ILE A 51 -11.42 -5.30 -2.57
CA ILE A 51 -11.35 -4.05 -3.35
C ILE A 51 -10.10 -3.21 -3.04
N PHE A 52 -9.70 -3.19 -1.76
CA PHE A 52 -8.52 -2.47 -1.30
C PHE A 52 -7.25 -3.08 -1.87
N ILE A 53 -7.12 -4.40 -1.74
CA ILE A 53 -5.94 -5.15 -2.16
C ILE A 53 -5.78 -5.00 -3.68
N ASP A 54 -6.85 -5.23 -4.43
CA ASP A 54 -6.83 -5.18 -5.90
C ASP A 54 -6.44 -3.78 -6.40
N MET A 55 -7.04 -2.73 -5.84
CA MET A 55 -6.72 -1.34 -6.18
C MET A 55 -5.25 -1.01 -5.89
N VAL A 56 -4.72 -1.45 -4.74
CA VAL A 56 -3.31 -1.20 -4.40
C VAL A 56 -2.38 -2.00 -5.30
N LYS A 57 -2.71 -3.26 -5.63
CA LYS A 57 -1.93 -4.09 -6.55
C LYS A 57 -1.85 -3.45 -7.94
N GLU A 58 -2.97 -2.99 -8.49
CA GLU A 58 -3.02 -2.28 -9.77
C GLU A 58 -2.12 -1.02 -9.74
N ASP A 59 -2.22 -0.24 -8.66
CA ASP A 59 -1.45 0.99 -8.52
C ASP A 59 0.06 0.74 -8.33
N LEU A 60 0.44 -0.41 -7.74
CA LEU A 60 1.83 -0.87 -7.69
C LEU A 60 2.30 -1.38 -9.06
N ASP A 61 1.48 -2.14 -9.78
CA ASP A 61 1.82 -2.63 -11.12
C ASP A 61 2.13 -1.48 -12.07
N LEU A 62 1.26 -0.47 -12.11
CA LEU A 62 1.50 0.73 -12.91
C LEU A 62 2.82 1.40 -12.53
N ALA A 63 3.16 1.45 -11.24
CA ALA A 63 4.40 2.05 -10.76
C ALA A 63 5.64 1.21 -11.13
N PHE A 64 5.52 -0.12 -11.17
CA PHE A 64 6.58 -1.01 -11.64
C PHE A 64 6.75 -0.95 -13.16
N MET A 65 5.66 -0.87 -13.93
CA MET A 65 5.68 -0.75 -15.39
C MET A 65 6.29 0.58 -15.85
N ASP A 66 5.98 1.68 -15.18
CA ASP A 66 6.52 3.02 -15.49
C ASP A 66 7.96 3.22 -14.97
N ALA A 67 8.44 2.31 -14.11
CA ALA A 67 9.74 2.46 -13.49
C ALA A 67 10.90 2.37 -14.49
N ASN A 68 11.78 3.36 -14.44
CA ASN A 68 13.05 3.28 -15.16
C ASN A 68 14.05 2.40 -14.40
N THR A 69 14.46 1.30 -15.03
CA THR A 69 15.43 0.33 -14.48
C THR A 69 16.67 0.18 -15.37
N LYS A 70 16.96 1.13 -16.28
CA LYS A 70 18.09 1.03 -17.23
C LYS A 70 19.45 0.75 -16.58
N HIS A 71 19.66 1.23 -15.35
CA HIS A 71 20.85 0.92 -14.56
C HIS A 71 20.55 1.03 -13.05
N TYR A 72 21.47 0.53 -12.22
CA TYR A 72 21.24 0.35 -10.78
C TYR A 72 20.81 1.62 -10.04
N HIS A 73 21.35 2.80 -10.40
CA HIS A 73 20.94 4.07 -9.76
C HIS A 73 19.46 4.38 -9.97
N LEU A 74 18.95 4.16 -11.19
CA LEU A 74 17.54 4.40 -11.52
C LEU A 74 16.66 3.32 -10.92
N ALA A 75 17.05 2.04 -11.03
CA ALA A 75 16.34 0.94 -10.39
C ALA A 75 16.23 1.16 -8.86
N LYS A 76 17.32 1.57 -8.20
CA LYS A 76 17.31 1.93 -6.77
C LYS A 76 16.30 3.05 -6.48
N LYS A 77 16.30 4.11 -7.28
CA LYS A 77 15.39 5.25 -7.10
C LYS A 77 13.93 4.82 -7.27
N SER A 78 13.64 4.01 -8.29
CA SER A 78 12.32 3.46 -8.58
C SER A 78 11.83 2.54 -7.46
N ALA A 79 12.64 1.57 -7.01
CA ALA A 79 12.30 0.68 -5.90
C ALA A 79 11.96 1.45 -4.62
N GLN A 80 12.74 2.49 -4.28
CA GLN A 80 12.46 3.34 -3.13
C GLN A 80 11.16 4.14 -3.29
N ALA A 81 10.84 4.61 -4.50
CA ALA A 81 9.60 5.32 -4.79
C ALA A 81 8.37 4.41 -4.67
N ILE A 82 8.43 3.22 -5.25
CA ILE A 82 7.35 2.23 -5.19
C ILE A 82 7.15 1.78 -3.74
N ARG A 83 8.21 1.56 -2.96
CA ARG A 83 8.09 1.26 -1.52
C ARG A 83 7.41 2.38 -0.74
N ARG A 84 7.69 3.66 -1.05
CA ARG A 84 6.99 4.79 -0.40
C ARG A 84 5.50 4.78 -0.74
N LYS A 85 5.15 4.41 -1.97
CA LYS A 85 3.78 4.27 -2.44
C LYS A 85 3.04 3.14 -1.70
N LEU A 86 3.65 1.95 -1.61
CA LEU A 86 3.16 0.84 -0.78
C LEU A 86 2.92 1.30 0.67
N ASN A 87 3.91 1.92 1.31
CA ASN A 87 3.77 2.38 2.71
C ASN A 87 2.68 3.44 2.90
N LYS A 88 2.34 4.22 1.87
CA LYS A 88 1.22 5.16 1.92
C LYS A 88 -0.10 4.40 1.98
N HIS A 89 -0.27 3.40 1.12
CA HIS A 89 -1.44 2.52 1.10
C HIS A 89 -1.60 1.73 2.40
N LEU A 90 -0.53 1.15 2.94
CA LEU A 90 -0.55 0.43 4.23
C LEU A 90 -0.95 1.29 5.43
N LYS A 91 -1.00 2.63 5.32
CA LYS A 91 -1.53 3.51 6.39
C LYS A 91 -3.04 3.70 6.31
N LEU A 92 -3.66 3.36 5.18
CA LEU A 92 -5.09 3.52 4.92
C LEU A 92 -5.91 2.37 5.51
N SER A 93 -5.29 1.21 5.76
CA SER A 93 -5.92 0.07 6.41
C SER A 93 -5.18 -0.31 7.69
N LYS A 94 -5.89 -0.98 8.58
CA LYS A 94 -5.32 -1.65 9.77
C LYS A 94 -5.32 -3.17 9.63
N ASP A 95 -5.84 -3.68 8.51
CA ASP A 95 -5.94 -5.10 8.24
C ASP A 95 -4.54 -5.70 7.99
N LYS A 96 -4.14 -6.60 8.88
CA LYS A 96 -2.85 -7.25 8.83
C LYS A 96 -2.75 -8.28 7.70
N GLU A 97 -3.87 -8.91 7.33
CA GLU A 97 -3.91 -9.87 6.22
C GLU A 97 -3.62 -9.15 4.90
N ALA A 98 -4.37 -8.08 4.61
CA ALA A 98 -4.11 -7.22 3.47
C ALA A 98 -2.68 -6.66 3.47
N HIS A 99 -2.13 -6.30 4.64
CA HIS A 99 -0.75 -5.82 4.73
C HIS A 99 0.26 -6.90 4.35
N ALA A 100 0.09 -8.14 4.82
CA ALA A 100 0.96 -9.24 4.46
C ALA A 100 0.92 -9.49 2.95
N GLU A 101 -0.28 -9.59 2.37
CA GLU A 101 -0.47 -9.84 0.94
C GLU A 101 0.18 -8.74 0.08
N LEU A 102 -0.02 -7.46 0.42
CA LEU A 102 0.52 -6.34 -0.36
C LEU A 102 2.05 -6.23 -0.28
N ILE A 103 2.65 -6.56 0.88
CA ILE A 103 4.11 -6.56 1.03
C ILE A 103 4.72 -7.74 0.25
N LEU A 104 4.10 -8.92 0.29
CA LEU A 104 4.53 -10.07 -0.51
C LEU A 104 4.44 -9.76 -2.00
N TYR A 105 3.32 -9.19 -2.45
CA TYR A 105 3.14 -8.77 -3.83
C TYR A 105 4.21 -7.79 -4.31
N PHE A 106 4.55 -6.79 -3.48
CA PHE A 106 5.63 -5.87 -3.78
C PHE A 106 6.98 -6.61 -3.96
N CYS A 107 7.28 -7.57 -3.08
CA CYS A 107 8.51 -8.36 -3.15
C CYS A 107 8.55 -9.23 -4.41
N GLU A 108 7.44 -9.91 -4.71
CA GLU A 108 7.26 -10.69 -5.94
C GLU A 108 7.55 -9.85 -7.18
N LYS A 109 6.94 -8.65 -7.28
CA LYS A 109 7.18 -7.74 -8.40
C LYS A 109 8.62 -7.24 -8.46
N MET A 110 9.28 -6.99 -7.33
CA MET A 110 10.71 -6.69 -7.34
C MET A 110 11.55 -7.80 -7.98
N LYS A 111 11.25 -9.07 -7.69
CA LYS A 111 11.93 -10.21 -8.35
C LYS A 111 11.59 -10.26 -9.84
N LEU A 112 10.29 -10.19 -10.18
CA LEU A 112 9.79 -10.29 -11.55
C LEU A 112 10.42 -9.24 -12.48
N TYR A 113 10.50 -7.99 -12.04
CA TYR A 113 11.10 -6.89 -12.81
C TYR A 113 12.64 -6.84 -12.70
N GLY A 114 13.27 -7.87 -12.13
CA GLY A 114 14.72 -8.04 -12.13
C GLY A 114 15.49 -7.06 -11.25
N TYR A 115 14.85 -6.42 -10.26
CA TYR A 115 15.54 -5.45 -9.39
C TYR A 115 16.71 -6.10 -8.62
N LEU A 116 16.59 -7.37 -8.26
CA LEU A 116 17.65 -8.08 -7.53
C LEU A 116 18.86 -8.41 -8.41
N ASN A 117 18.71 -8.40 -9.74
CA ASN A 117 19.80 -8.69 -10.69
C ASN A 117 20.88 -7.60 -10.67
N PHE A 118 20.56 -6.40 -10.19
CA PHE A 118 21.54 -5.31 -10.02
C PHE A 118 22.54 -5.58 -8.89
N ARG A 119 22.28 -6.54 -7.99
CA ARG A 119 23.14 -6.89 -6.84
C ARG A 119 23.60 -5.67 -6.04
N HIS A 120 22.71 -4.69 -5.92
CA HIS A 120 23.03 -3.40 -5.31
C HIS A 120 22.61 -3.42 -3.83
N PRO A 121 23.52 -3.09 -2.88
CA PRO A 121 23.25 -3.25 -1.44
C PRO A 121 21.97 -2.58 -0.96
N VAL A 122 21.64 -1.39 -1.48
CA VAL A 122 20.41 -0.67 -1.09
C VAL A 122 19.15 -1.38 -1.58
N ILE A 123 19.18 -2.01 -2.76
CA ILE A 123 18.02 -2.73 -3.31
C ILE A 123 17.83 -4.03 -2.54
N GLU A 124 18.91 -4.78 -2.33
CA GLU A 124 18.87 -6.02 -1.54
C GLU A 124 18.42 -5.78 -0.10
N ASN A 125 18.95 -4.75 0.55
CA ASN A 125 18.53 -4.41 1.91
C ASN A 125 17.07 -3.97 1.95
N LEU A 126 16.61 -3.20 0.96
CA LEU A 126 15.20 -2.81 0.87
C LEU A 126 14.29 -4.05 0.80
N TYR A 127 14.66 -5.01 -0.05
CA TYR A 127 13.94 -6.27 -0.23
C TYR A 127 13.94 -7.11 1.04
N LYS A 128 15.11 -7.36 1.65
CA LYS A 128 15.24 -8.09 2.92
C LYS A 128 14.44 -7.46 4.06
N ILE A 129 14.43 -6.12 4.15
CA ILE A 129 13.61 -5.42 5.14
C ILE A 129 12.11 -5.63 4.89
N GLN A 130 11.65 -5.71 3.63
CA GLN A 130 10.24 -6.02 3.36
C GLN A 130 9.89 -7.46 3.74
N LEU A 131 10.75 -8.43 3.40
CA LEU A 131 10.57 -9.83 3.81
C LEU A 131 10.48 -9.98 5.33
N GLY A 132 11.43 -9.40 6.08
CA GLY A 132 11.41 -9.46 7.54
C GLY A 132 10.25 -8.67 8.17
N LYS A 133 9.69 -7.68 7.48
CA LYS A 133 8.45 -7.01 7.92
C LYS A 133 7.25 -7.92 7.77
N VAL A 134 7.09 -8.56 6.62
CA VAL A 134 5.93 -9.42 6.39
C VAL A 134 5.99 -10.68 7.24
N GLU A 135 7.17 -11.24 7.46
CA GLU A 135 7.37 -12.35 8.40
C GLU A 135 6.82 -12.03 9.81
N LYS A 136 7.10 -10.82 10.33
CA LYS A 136 6.56 -10.35 11.62
C LYS A 136 5.05 -10.11 11.61
N ILE A 137 4.49 -9.75 10.46
CA ILE A 137 3.04 -9.58 10.33
C ILE A 137 2.37 -10.95 10.34
N ILE A 138 2.89 -11.89 9.52
CA ILE A 138 2.41 -13.26 9.40
C ILE A 138 2.41 -13.97 10.75
N SER A 139 3.47 -13.84 11.55
CA SER A 139 3.54 -14.49 12.87
C SER A 139 2.45 -14.03 13.86
N GLY A 140 1.82 -12.89 13.60
CA GLY A 140 0.70 -12.37 14.39
C GLY A 140 -0.68 -12.60 13.77
N LEU A 141 -0.79 -13.37 12.69
CA LEU A 141 -2.06 -13.76 12.06
C LEU A 141 -2.61 -15.07 12.66
N HIS A 142 -3.85 -15.41 12.33
CA HIS A 142 -4.45 -16.71 12.64
C HIS A 142 -3.68 -17.86 11.98
N GLU A 143 -3.61 -19.03 12.61
CA GLU A 143 -2.77 -20.18 12.19
C GLU A 143 -3.00 -20.58 10.72
N ASP A 144 -4.27 -20.67 10.30
CA ASP A 144 -4.63 -21.01 8.91
C ASP A 144 -3.98 -20.04 7.90
N LEU A 145 -4.10 -18.74 8.16
CA LEU A 145 -3.49 -17.71 7.29
C LEU A 145 -1.96 -17.73 7.37
N GLN A 146 -1.38 -18.11 8.53
CA GLN A 146 0.07 -18.18 8.64
C GLN A 146 0.66 -19.19 7.66
N TYR A 147 0.03 -20.35 7.53
CA TYR A 147 0.50 -21.40 6.64
C TYR A 147 0.56 -20.91 5.19
N ASP A 148 -0.54 -20.34 4.69
CA ASP A 148 -0.65 -19.85 3.31
C ASP A 148 0.38 -18.76 3.00
N PHE A 149 0.55 -17.79 3.89
CA PHE A 149 1.51 -16.72 3.67
C PHE A 149 2.97 -17.15 3.85
N ARG A 150 3.26 -18.15 4.69
CA ARG A 150 4.63 -18.69 4.82
C ARG A 150 5.09 -19.36 3.54
N LEU A 151 4.21 -20.14 2.89
CA LEU A 151 4.54 -20.75 1.59
C LEU A 151 4.90 -19.68 0.54
N GLN A 152 4.13 -18.59 0.49
CA GLN A 152 4.45 -17.46 -0.39
C GLN A 152 5.79 -16.80 -0.02
N LEU A 153 6.04 -16.56 1.26
CA LEU A 153 7.29 -15.98 1.74
C LEU A 153 8.51 -16.85 1.41
N GLU A 154 8.41 -18.16 1.58
CA GLU A 154 9.47 -19.13 1.26
C GLU A 154 9.82 -19.11 -0.23
N SER A 155 8.83 -19.05 -1.11
CA SER A 155 9.05 -18.91 -2.57
C SER A 155 9.83 -17.65 -2.95
N LEU A 156 9.76 -16.62 -2.10
CA LEU A 156 10.44 -15.34 -2.30
C LEU A 156 11.87 -15.32 -1.72
N ASN A 157 12.18 -16.20 -0.76
CA ASN A 157 13.50 -16.35 -0.16
C ASN A 157 14.48 -17.18 -1.01
N GLY A 158 13.99 -18.08 -1.87
CA GLY A 158 14.80 -18.85 -2.83
C GLY A 158 15.22 -18.04 -4.04
#